data_AF-A0A7S4C5H7-F1
#
_entry.id   AF-A0A7S4C5H7-F1
#
_cell.length_a   1.000
_cell.length_b   1.000
_cell.length_c   1.000
_cell.angle_alpha   90.00
_cell.angle_beta   90.00
_cell.angle_gamma   90.00
#
_symmetry.space_group_name_H-M   'P 1'
#
loop_
_entity.id
_entity.type
_entity.pdbx_description
1 polymer ?
#
loop_
_entity_poly.entity_id
_entity_poly.type
_entity_poly.pdbx_seq_one_letter_code
_entity_poly.pdbx_strand_id
1 'polypeptide(L)'
;EEQEEQPKKKAKPAPKKAAASDEPVAKTHSCVTSSGKQPPKDLKKAQGKMKMTEDKFLSTGPTIEIDICGNKLTGAPRVFSSGARGWYLGGKIEIPLDGKKMVWAQAGLNITIPGSQDWS
;
A
#
# COMPACT_ATOMS: atom_id res chain seq x y z
N GLU A 1 46.92 34.53 5.57
CA GLU A 1 46.53 33.21 6.10
C GLU A 1 45.85 33.46 7.42
N GLU A 2 44.53 33.55 7.38
CA GLU A 2 43.69 34.04 8.45
C GLU A 2 42.77 32.87 8.82
N GLN A 3 43.05 32.23 9.95
CA GLN A 3 42.14 31.29 10.58
C GLN A 3 41.17 32.11 11.42
N GLU A 4 39.95 32.29 10.92
CA GLU A 4 38.86 32.87 11.70
C GLU A 4 37.85 31.79 12.06
N GLU A 5 37.74 31.57 13.36
CA GLU A 5 36.93 30.60 14.07
C GLU A 5 35.44 30.96 13.96
N GLN A 6 34.62 30.02 13.43
CA GLN A 6 33.18 30.22 13.28
C GLN A 6 32.46 30.16 14.64
N PRO A 7 31.63 31.16 15.00
CA PRO A 7 30.87 31.14 16.25
C PRO A 7 29.60 30.29 16.16
N LYS A 8 29.42 29.41 17.17
CA LYS A 8 28.27 28.53 17.40
C LYS A 8 26.96 29.31 17.53
N LYS A 9 26.03 29.15 16.57
CA LYS A 9 24.65 29.66 16.68
C LYS A 9 23.79 28.72 17.53
N LYS A 10 23.32 29.25 18.66
CA LYS A 10 22.34 28.66 19.58
C LYS A 10 20.99 28.41 18.89
N ALA A 11 20.44 27.22 19.08
CA ALA A 11 19.13 26.81 18.58
C ALA A 11 17.99 27.65 19.20
N LYS A 12 17.11 28.20 18.36
CA LYS A 12 15.85 28.81 18.79
C LYS A 12 14.85 27.70 19.19
N PRO A 13 14.04 27.88 20.25
CA PRO A 13 13.00 26.94 20.63
C PRO A 13 11.85 26.92 19.60
N ALA A 14 11.34 25.72 19.32
CA ALA A 14 10.25 25.47 18.38
C ALA A 14 8.96 26.21 18.78
N PRO A 15 8.22 26.82 17.83
CA PRO A 15 6.93 27.42 18.12
C PRO A 15 5.90 26.34 18.49
N LYS A 16 5.19 26.62 19.60
CA LYS A 16 4.15 25.79 20.20
C LYS A 16 3.03 25.48 19.20
N LYS A 17 2.63 24.21 19.21
CA LYS A 17 1.47 23.57 18.60
C LYS A 17 0.22 24.48 18.68
N ALA A 18 -0.16 25.09 17.56
CA ALA A 18 -1.47 25.70 17.40
C ALA A 18 -2.52 24.58 17.29
N ALA A 19 -3.64 24.77 17.99
CA ALA A 19 -4.74 23.83 18.09
C ALA A 19 -5.27 23.45 16.70
N ALA A 20 -5.26 22.14 16.41
CA ALA A 20 -5.92 21.60 15.23
C ALA A 20 -7.43 21.68 15.46
N SER A 21 -8.10 22.46 14.62
CA SER A 21 -9.55 22.43 14.45
C SER A 21 -9.96 21.01 14.06
N ASP A 22 -10.80 20.38 14.88
CA ASP A 22 -11.33 19.02 14.71
C ASP A 22 -12.48 19.05 13.68
N GLU A 23 -12.16 19.31 12.41
CA GLU A 23 -13.08 19.04 11.30
C GLU A 23 -12.80 17.63 10.75
N PRO A 24 -13.79 16.73 10.70
CA PRO A 24 -13.58 15.38 10.20
C PRO A 24 -13.34 15.41 8.70
N VAL A 25 -12.08 15.23 8.29
CA VAL A 25 -11.71 15.01 6.88
C VAL A 25 -12.49 13.78 6.38
N ALA A 26 -13.38 14.01 5.40
CA ALA A 26 -14.16 12.94 4.79
C ALA A 26 -13.21 11.84 4.27
N LYS A 27 -13.44 10.59 4.69
CA LYS A 27 -12.63 9.45 4.24
C LYS A 27 -12.79 9.32 2.73
N THR A 28 -11.71 9.53 1.99
CA THR A 28 -11.68 9.49 0.53
C THR A 28 -11.73 8.07 -0.05
N HIS A 29 -11.70 7.04 0.81
CA HIS A 29 -11.77 5.64 0.42
C HIS A 29 -12.56 4.82 1.46
N SER A 30 -13.13 3.70 1.02
CA SER A 30 -13.81 2.73 1.86
C SER A 30 -13.38 1.31 1.46
N CYS A 31 -13.50 0.36 2.39
CA CYS A 31 -13.21 -1.05 2.14
C CYS A 31 -14.30 -1.89 2.79
N VAL A 32 -14.98 -2.72 1.99
CA VAL A 32 -15.98 -3.69 2.44
C VAL A 32 -15.50 -5.07 2.02
N THR A 33 -15.37 -5.99 2.97
CA THR A 33 -14.97 -7.37 2.65
C THR A 33 -16.18 -8.17 2.20
N SER A 34 -15.98 -9.21 1.38
CA SER A 34 -17.06 -10.12 0.96
C SER A 34 -17.79 -10.76 2.16
N SER A 35 -17.10 -10.91 3.29
CA SER A 35 -17.67 -11.42 4.54
C SER A 35 -18.30 -10.35 5.46
N GLY A 36 -18.14 -9.07 5.13
CA GLY A 36 -18.50 -7.94 6.01
C GLY A 36 -17.64 -7.81 7.29
N LYS A 37 -16.70 -8.72 7.54
CA LYS A 37 -15.85 -8.71 8.72
C LYS A 37 -14.72 -7.70 8.60
N GLN A 38 -14.36 -7.10 9.73
CA GLN A 38 -13.16 -6.29 9.88
C GLN A 38 -11.92 -7.17 10.10
N PRO A 39 -10.71 -6.68 9.73
CA PRO A 39 -9.47 -7.41 9.98
C PRO A 39 -9.23 -7.59 11.49
N PRO A 40 -8.74 -8.76 11.94
CA PRO A 40 -8.30 -8.99 13.31
C PRO A 40 -7.22 -7.99 13.78
N LYS A 41 -7.20 -7.64 15.07
CA LYS A 41 -6.22 -6.70 15.64
C LYS A 41 -4.77 -7.19 15.52
N ASP A 42 -4.52 -8.50 15.66
CA ASP A 42 -3.20 -9.13 15.57
C ASP A 42 -2.95 -9.81 14.20
N LEU A 43 -3.46 -9.23 13.11
CA LEU A 43 -3.41 -9.83 11.76
C LEU A 43 -2.00 -10.31 11.36
N LYS A 44 -0.98 -9.46 11.53
CA LYS A 44 0.41 -9.79 11.19
C LYS A 44 0.92 -11.03 11.95
N LYS A 45 0.68 -11.10 13.27
CA LYS A 45 1.11 -12.24 14.09
C LYS A 45 0.33 -13.51 13.75
N ALA A 46 -0.97 -13.38 13.51
CA ALA A 46 -1.82 -14.51 13.17
C ALA A 46 -1.42 -15.14 11.83
N GLN A 47 -1.17 -14.31 10.81
CA GLN A 47 -0.77 -14.76 9.48
C GLN A 47 0.69 -15.23 9.41
N GLY A 48 1.60 -14.61 10.16
CA GLY A 48 3.00 -15.06 10.22
C GLY A 48 3.18 -16.43 10.88
N LYS A 49 2.26 -16.82 11.79
CA LYS A 49 2.26 -18.15 12.42
C LYS A 49 1.58 -19.24 11.58
N MET A 50 1.04 -18.90 10.41
CA MET A 50 0.43 -19.91 9.54
C MET A 50 1.49 -20.85 8.97
N LYS A 51 1.19 -22.15 8.92
CA LYS A 51 2.02 -23.14 8.22
C LYS A 51 1.79 -23.02 6.71
N MET A 52 2.44 -22.02 6.11
CA MET A 52 2.44 -21.78 4.68
C MET A 52 3.90 -21.67 4.21
N THR A 53 4.22 -22.25 3.07
CA THR A 53 5.55 -22.13 2.44
C THR A 53 5.46 -21.20 1.23
N GLU A 54 6.60 -20.67 0.80
CA GLU A 54 6.69 -19.88 -0.43
C GLU A 54 6.17 -20.66 -1.64
N ASP A 55 6.70 -21.87 -1.87
CA ASP A 55 6.33 -22.70 -3.00
C ASP A 55 4.84 -23.02 -3.01
N LYS A 56 4.26 -23.26 -1.83
CA LYS A 56 2.82 -23.51 -1.70
C LYS A 56 2.02 -22.28 -2.07
N PHE A 57 2.42 -21.10 -1.59
CA PHE A 57 1.75 -19.85 -1.95
C PHE A 57 1.85 -19.55 -3.45
N LEU A 58 3.03 -19.71 -4.05
CA LEU A 58 3.24 -19.43 -5.47
C LEU A 58 2.50 -20.41 -6.38
N SER A 59 2.39 -21.68 -5.98
CA SER A 59 1.69 -22.71 -6.77
C SER A 59 0.17 -22.73 -6.60
N THR A 60 -0.35 -22.34 -5.43
CA THR A 60 -1.79 -22.44 -5.12
C THR A 60 -2.50 -21.11 -4.96
N GLY A 61 -1.76 -20.00 -4.90
CA GLY A 61 -2.33 -18.67 -4.83
C GLY A 61 -3.13 -18.35 -6.11
N PRO A 62 -4.31 -17.71 -5.99
CA PRO A 62 -5.07 -17.32 -7.16
C PRO A 62 -4.37 -16.21 -7.94
N THR A 63 -4.56 -16.19 -9.26
CA THR A 63 -4.33 -14.99 -10.06
C THR A 63 -5.46 -14.00 -9.77
N ILE A 64 -5.12 -12.78 -9.36
CA ILE A 64 -6.10 -11.72 -9.09
C ILE A 64 -6.40 -10.98 -10.39
N GLU A 65 -7.67 -10.76 -10.67
CA GLU A 65 -8.17 -9.93 -11.77
C GLU A 65 -8.93 -8.74 -11.19
N ILE A 66 -8.68 -7.55 -11.73
CA ILE A 66 -9.43 -6.34 -11.43
C ILE A 66 -9.84 -5.68 -12.74
N ASP A 67 -11.08 -5.24 -12.79
CA ASP A 67 -11.61 -4.41 -13.86
C ASP A 67 -11.71 -2.96 -13.38
N ILE A 68 -11.05 -2.04 -14.08
CA ILE A 68 -11.16 -0.60 -13.87
C ILE A 68 -11.70 0.02 -15.14
N CYS A 69 -12.97 0.43 -15.13
CA CYS A 69 -13.63 1.05 -16.28
C CYS A 69 -13.55 0.21 -17.58
N GLY A 70 -13.61 -1.12 -17.49
CA GLY A 70 -13.47 -2.07 -18.60
C GLY A 70 -12.02 -2.49 -18.90
N ASN A 71 -11.04 -1.92 -18.22
CA ASN A 71 -9.63 -2.29 -18.36
C ASN A 71 -9.30 -3.41 -17.38
N LYS A 72 -9.00 -4.60 -17.90
CA LYS A 72 -8.61 -5.76 -17.09
C LYS A 72 -7.12 -5.72 -16.75
N LEU A 73 -6.83 -5.84 -15.46
CA LEU A 73 -5.49 -5.99 -14.92
C LEU A 73 -5.41 -7.31 -14.16
N THR A 74 -4.38 -8.10 -14.44
CA THR A 74 -4.17 -9.41 -13.80
C THR A 74 -2.81 -9.48 -13.12
N GLY A 75 -2.75 -10.14 -11.96
CA GLY A 75 -1.52 -10.35 -11.20
C GLY A 75 -1.44 -11.75 -10.61
N ALA A 76 -0.37 -12.47 -10.92
CA ALA A 76 -0.06 -13.76 -10.30
C ALA A 76 0.57 -13.58 -8.90
N PRO A 77 0.50 -14.61 -8.03
CA PRO A 77 1.21 -14.62 -6.76
C PRO A 77 2.71 -14.37 -6.96
N ARG A 78 3.32 -13.57 -6.07
CA ARG A 78 4.74 -13.26 -6.10
C ARG A 78 5.34 -13.04 -4.72
N VAL A 79 6.66 -13.07 -4.67
CA VAL A 79 7.48 -12.61 -3.54
C VAL A 79 8.03 -11.22 -3.89
N PHE A 80 7.91 -10.29 -2.95
CA PHE A 80 8.50 -8.95 -3.06
C PHE A 80 9.93 -8.95 -2.55
N SER A 81 10.72 -7.95 -2.94
CA SER A 81 12.10 -7.79 -2.46
C SER A 81 12.21 -7.62 -0.94
N SER A 82 11.12 -7.22 -0.27
CA SER A 82 11.01 -7.18 1.19
C SER A 82 10.82 -8.57 1.83
N GLY A 83 10.73 -9.63 1.05
CA GLY A 83 10.40 -11.00 1.49
C GLY A 83 8.91 -11.22 1.74
N ALA A 84 8.07 -10.19 1.65
CA ALA A 84 6.63 -10.35 1.79
C ALA A 84 6.03 -11.03 0.54
N ARG A 85 4.96 -11.79 0.73
CA ARG A 85 4.23 -12.44 -0.34
C ARG A 85 2.94 -11.69 -0.63
N GLY A 86 2.49 -11.73 -1.87
CA GLY A 86 1.27 -11.08 -2.30
C GLY A 86 1.12 -11.02 -3.82
N TRP A 87 0.51 -9.95 -4.32
CA TRP A 87 0.19 -9.74 -5.73
C TRP A 87 0.51 -8.32 -6.16
N TYR A 88 0.93 -8.18 -7.40
CA TYR A 88 1.05 -6.88 -8.05
C TYR A 88 0.42 -6.97 -9.43
N LEU A 89 -0.38 -5.97 -9.76
CA LEU A 89 -0.97 -5.77 -11.07
C LEU A 89 -0.96 -4.28 -11.38
N GLY A 90 -0.69 -3.94 -12.64
CA GLY A 90 -0.60 -2.55 -13.05
C GLY A 90 -0.38 -2.41 -14.54
N GLY A 91 -0.57 -1.19 -15.02
CA GLY A 91 -0.48 -0.86 -16.43
C GLY A 91 -1.02 0.54 -16.70
N LYS A 92 -0.91 0.97 -17.96
CA LYS A 92 -1.61 2.16 -18.44
C LYS A 92 -3.02 1.74 -18.86
N ILE A 93 -4.03 2.43 -18.34
CA ILE A 93 -5.45 2.14 -18.59
C ILE A 93 -6.15 3.37 -19.14
N GLU A 94 -7.22 3.17 -19.91
CA GLU A 94 -8.03 4.25 -20.46
C GLU A 94 -9.21 4.56 -19.51
N ILE A 95 -9.31 5.81 -19.06
CA ILE A 95 -10.39 6.26 -18.19
C ILE A 95 -11.27 7.26 -18.95
N PRO A 96 -12.59 7.01 -19.05
CA PRO A 96 -13.51 7.97 -19.63
C PRO A 96 -13.72 9.16 -18.69
N LEU A 97 -13.53 10.37 -19.21
CA LEU A 97 -13.91 11.63 -18.57
C LEU A 97 -15.13 12.21 -19.28
N ASP A 98 -16.21 12.44 -18.52
CA ASP A 98 -17.48 13.03 -18.98
C ASP A 98 -18.09 12.40 -20.25
N GLY A 99 -17.80 11.11 -20.49
CA GLY A 99 -18.27 10.35 -21.65
C GLY A 99 -17.77 10.84 -23.02
N LYS A 100 -16.91 11.86 -23.07
CA LYS A 100 -16.46 12.51 -24.33
C LYS A 100 -14.95 12.47 -24.54
N LYS A 101 -14.17 12.29 -23.48
CA LYS A 101 -12.70 12.27 -23.55
C LYS A 101 -12.18 10.98 -22.92
N MET A 102 -11.15 10.40 -23.52
CA MET A 102 -10.38 9.31 -22.91
C MET A 102 -9.05 9.88 -22.44
N VAL A 103 -8.64 9.50 -21.23
CA VAL A 103 -7.30 9.81 -20.71
C VAL A 103 -6.58 8.51 -20.35
N TRP A 104 -5.28 8.48 -20.63
CA TRP A 104 -4.41 7.40 -20.18
C TRP A 104 -3.98 7.66 -18.73
N ALA A 105 -4.33 6.73 -17.84
CA ALA A 105 -3.93 6.76 -16.44
C ALA A 105 -2.96 5.61 -16.16
N GLN A 106 -2.02 5.81 -15.23
CA GLN A 106 -1.22 4.72 -14.69
C GLN A 106 -1.99 4.11 -13.51
N ALA A 107 -2.38 2.84 -13.64
CA ALA A 107 -2.96 2.07 -12.55
C ALA A 107 -1.92 1.08 -12.00
N GLY A 108 -1.94 0.91 -10.68
CA GLY A 108 -1.12 -0.06 -9.99
C GLY A 108 -1.76 -0.42 -8.66
N LEU A 109 -1.95 -1.71 -8.43
CA LEU A 109 -2.37 -2.25 -7.16
C LEU A 109 -1.28 -3.16 -6.61
N ASN A 110 -0.87 -2.84 -5.39
CA ASN A 110 0.01 -3.67 -4.60
C ASN A 110 -0.80 -4.32 -3.47
N ILE A 111 -0.90 -5.65 -3.49
CA ILE A 111 -1.57 -6.43 -2.45
C ILE A 111 -0.48 -7.19 -1.69
N THR A 112 -0.30 -6.89 -0.41
CA THR A 112 0.68 -7.57 0.45
C THR A 112 -0.04 -8.32 1.55
N ILE A 113 0.44 -9.51 1.89
CA ILE A 113 -0.09 -10.31 3.00
C ILE A 113 0.72 -10.00 4.27
N PRO A 114 0.13 -9.35 5.30
CA PRO A 114 0.84 -9.08 6.55
C PRO A 114 1.41 -10.35 7.19
N GLY A 115 2.67 -10.32 7.62
CA GLY A 115 3.31 -11.45 8.32
C GLY A 115 3.79 -12.57 7.40
N SER A 116 3.50 -12.51 6.10
CA SER A 116 3.96 -13.53 5.14
C SER A 116 5.49 -13.61 4.96
N GLN A 117 6.24 -12.67 5.50
CA GLN A 117 7.71 -12.73 5.53
C GLN A 117 8.21 -13.90 6.39
N ASP A 118 7.42 -14.31 7.38
CA ASP A 118 7.77 -15.37 8.33
C ASP A 118 7.42 -16.78 7.81
N TRP A 119 6.88 -16.88 6.60
CA TRP A 119 6.57 -18.16 5.94
C TRP A 119 7.85 -18.87 5.51
N SER A 120 8.02 -20.11 5.99
CA SER A 120 9.13 -21.02 5.72
C SER A 120 8.62 -22.29 5.05
#